data_AF-A0A959DZ02-F1
#
_entry.id   AF-A0A959DZ02-F1
#
_cell.length_a   1.000
_cell.length_b   1.000
_cell.length_c   1.000
_cell.angle_alpha   90.00
_cell.angle_beta   90.00
_cell.angle_gamma   90.00
#
_symmetry.space_group_name_H-M   'P 1'
#
loop_
_entity.id
_entity.type
_entity.pdbx_description
1 polymer ?
#
loop_
_entity_poly.entity_id
_entity_poly.type
_entity_poly.pdbx_seq_one_letter_code
_entity_poly.pdbx_strand_id
1 'polypeptide(L)'
;NDHDYFGTNIYLSDERDLLLDTGGGLKKARWFFGDEPFLVHNVDILTDLDLKAFYNHHMNSGATATVAVRNRTSSRQFLFDPSNRLSGWQNVKTGEQRICRPQPDLTPQSFSGIHVISPDLFRFFPDNKRVFSMIDVYLAACGQTTINAYNHDSSNWLDVGTIESLDRAADLLRHLPLE
;
A
#
# COMPACT_ATOMS: atom_id res chain seq x y z
N ASN A 1 2.95 10.80 -31.25
CA ASN A 1 2.61 9.36 -31.20
C ASN A 1 3.84 8.49 -31.39
N ASP A 2 4.88 8.72 -30.58
CA ASP A 2 5.90 7.73 -30.26
C ASP A 2 6.65 8.31 -29.05
N HIS A 3 6.14 8.04 -27.86
CA HIS A 3 6.88 8.27 -26.63
C HIS A 3 7.51 6.93 -26.27
N ASP A 4 8.81 6.78 -26.54
CA ASP A 4 9.61 5.70 -25.98
C ASP A 4 9.71 5.97 -24.47
N TYR A 5 8.78 5.39 -23.70
CA TYR A 5 8.75 5.47 -22.25
C TYR A 5 9.81 4.55 -21.64
N PHE A 6 11.07 4.78 -21.99
CA PHE A 6 12.21 3.98 -21.53
C PHE A 6 12.03 2.48 -21.80
N GLY A 7 11.47 2.10 -22.95
CA GLY A 7 11.16 0.70 -23.29
C GLY A 7 10.05 0.06 -22.43
N THR A 8 9.25 0.86 -21.72
CA THR A 8 8.17 0.39 -20.84
C THR A 8 6.80 0.61 -21.47
N ASN A 9 5.89 -0.35 -21.29
CA ASN A 9 4.49 -0.21 -21.71
C ASN A 9 3.70 0.54 -20.62
N ILE A 10 3.11 1.68 -20.98
CA ILE A 10 2.28 2.48 -20.07
C ILE A 10 0.81 2.37 -20.50
N TYR A 11 -0.05 2.07 -19.52
CA TYR A 11 -1.50 2.03 -19.68
C TYR A 11 -2.16 2.99 -18.70
N LEU A 12 -3.23 3.65 -19.12
CA LEU A 12 -3.96 4.61 -18.30
C LEU A 12 -5.38 4.10 -18.04
N SER A 13 -5.74 3.96 -16.76
CA SER A 13 -7.12 3.73 -16.32
C SER A 13 -7.71 5.06 -15.84
N ASP A 14 -8.52 5.69 -16.68
CA ASP A 14 -9.01 7.06 -16.47
C ASP A 14 -10.17 7.15 -15.44
N GLU A 15 -10.02 7.92 -14.37
CA GLU A 15 -11.06 8.11 -13.33
C GLU A 15 -11.76 9.48 -13.36
N ARG A 16 -11.61 10.26 -14.44
CA ARG A 16 -12.17 11.64 -14.52
C ARG A 16 -13.67 11.72 -14.27
N ASP A 17 -14.45 10.71 -14.68
CA ASP A 17 -15.90 10.69 -14.50
C ASP A 17 -16.33 10.44 -13.04
N LEU A 18 -15.51 9.71 -12.27
CA LEU A 18 -15.78 9.35 -10.88
C LEU A 18 -14.49 8.88 -10.21
N LEU A 19 -14.05 9.60 -9.17
CA LEU A 19 -12.93 9.18 -8.32
C LEU A 19 -13.32 7.91 -7.54
N LEU A 20 -12.60 6.81 -7.75
CA LEU A 20 -12.95 5.49 -7.24
C LEU A 20 -12.28 5.15 -5.90
N ASP A 21 -11.43 6.04 -5.38
CA ASP A 21 -10.53 5.78 -4.25
C ASP A 21 -9.56 4.62 -4.58
N THR A 22 -8.58 4.38 -3.71
CA THR A 22 -7.47 3.43 -3.91
C THR A 22 -7.90 2.02 -4.28
N GLY A 23 -8.97 1.49 -3.66
CA GLY A 23 -9.46 0.13 -3.93
C GLY A 23 -10.33 0.07 -5.19
N GLY A 24 -11.20 1.04 -5.40
CA GLY A 24 -12.05 1.09 -6.58
C GLY A 24 -11.25 1.33 -7.87
N GLY A 25 -10.21 2.16 -7.80
CA GLY A 25 -9.29 2.39 -8.92
C GLY A 25 -8.52 1.13 -9.30
N LEU A 26 -7.98 0.42 -8.30
CA LEU A 26 -7.33 -0.86 -8.53
C LEU A 26 -8.30 -1.92 -9.09
N LYS A 27 -9.56 -1.92 -8.64
CA LYS A 27 -10.62 -2.78 -9.22
C LYS A 27 -10.84 -2.49 -10.70
N LYS A 28 -10.92 -1.21 -11.07
CA LYS A 28 -11.13 -0.77 -12.45
C LYS A 28 -9.95 -1.16 -13.34
N ALA A 29 -8.73 -1.10 -12.82
CA ALA A 29 -7.52 -1.52 -13.51
C ALA A 29 -7.28 -3.05 -13.52
N ARG A 30 -8.17 -3.87 -12.95
CA ARG A 30 -7.99 -5.32 -12.81
C ARG A 30 -7.60 -6.04 -14.11
N TRP A 31 -8.13 -5.59 -15.24
CA TRP A 31 -7.86 -6.17 -16.57
C TRP A 31 -6.39 -6.12 -17.00
N PHE A 32 -5.58 -5.27 -16.35
CA PHE A 32 -4.14 -5.13 -16.63
C PHE A 32 -3.30 -6.22 -15.97
N PHE A 33 -3.75 -6.78 -14.84
CA PHE A 33 -2.96 -7.73 -14.06
C PHE A 33 -3.21 -9.18 -14.52
N GLY A 34 -2.14 -9.96 -14.58
CA GLY A 34 -2.19 -11.41 -14.79
C GLY A 34 -2.33 -12.17 -13.46
N ASP A 35 -1.72 -13.36 -13.40
CA ASP A 35 -1.76 -14.24 -12.22
C ASP A 35 -0.58 -14.03 -11.24
N GLU A 36 0.43 -13.25 -11.65
CA GLU A 36 1.59 -12.93 -10.82
C GLU A 36 1.31 -11.78 -9.84
N PRO A 37 1.96 -11.76 -8.67
CA PRO A 37 1.92 -10.61 -7.78
C PRO A 37 2.41 -9.33 -8.44
N PHE A 38 1.90 -8.19 -7.99
CA PHE A 38 2.24 -6.89 -8.55
C PHE A 38 2.46 -5.85 -7.46
N LEU A 39 3.38 -4.92 -7.74
CA LEU A 39 3.65 -3.77 -6.89
C LEU A 39 2.63 -2.66 -7.19
N VAL A 40 2.07 -2.06 -6.15
CA VAL A 40 1.33 -0.80 -6.25
C VAL A 40 2.04 0.21 -5.37
N HIS A 41 2.21 1.41 -5.92
CA HIS A 41 2.93 2.49 -5.30
C HIS A 41 2.13 3.76 -5.51
N ASN A 42 1.73 4.41 -4.42
CA ASN A 42 1.08 5.71 -4.49
C ASN A 42 2.03 6.74 -5.11
N VAL A 43 1.53 7.54 -6.06
CA VAL A 43 2.37 8.45 -6.87
C VAL A 43 2.93 9.64 -6.09
N ASP A 44 2.36 9.94 -4.93
CA ASP A 44 2.77 10.99 -4.01
C ASP A 44 3.78 10.49 -2.95
N ILE A 45 4.20 9.23 -3.01
CA ILE A 45 5.20 8.69 -2.09
C ILE A 45 6.60 8.78 -2.72
N LEU A 46 7.56 9.28 -1.96
CA LEU A 46 8.98 9.27 -2.32
C LEU A 46 9.74 8.41 -1.30
N THR A 47 10.50 7.42 -1.76
CA THR A 47 11.24 6.50 -0.90
C THR A 47 12.46 5.92 -1.60
N ASP A 48 13.45 5.49 -0.83
CA ASP A 48 14.59 4.65 -1.27
C ASP A 48 14.45 3.19 -0.80
N LEU A 49 13.23 2.77 -0.42
CA LEU A 49 12.91 1.36 -0.15
C LEU A 49 13.38 0.48 -1.32
N ASP A 50 14.19 -0.53 -1.04
CA ASP A 50 14.53 -1.57 -2.01
C ASP A 50 13.27 -2.36 -2.41
N LEU A 51 12.67 -1.95 -3.52
CA LEU A 51 11.44 -2.56 -4.05
C LEU A 51 11.65 -4.01 -4.46
N LYS A 52 12.87 -4.41 -4.84
CA LYS A 52 13.17 -5.80 -5.20
C LYS A 52 13.22 -6.68 -3.96
N ALA A 53 13.88 -6.24 -2.89
CA ALA A 53 13.86 -6.93 -1.61
C ALA A 53 12.45 -7.03 -1.04
N PHE A 54 11.67 -5.94 -1.14
CA PHE A 54 10.27 -5.92 -0.71
C PHE A 54 9.39 -6.90 -1.49
N TYR A 55 9.51 -6.93 -2.82
CA TYR A 55 8.81 -7.88 -3.68
C TYR A 55 9.22 -9.34 -3.38
N ASN A 56 10.51 -9.62 -3.25
CA ASN A 56 11.00 -10.96 -2.91
C ASN A 56 10.52 -11.43 -1.53
N HIS A 57 10.44 -10.52 -0.55
CA HIS A 57 9.86 -10.83 0.75
C HIS A 57 8.41 -11.28 0.61
N HIS A 58 7.60 -10.58 -0.19
CA HIS A 58 6.22 -10.99 -0.47
C HIS A 58 6.16 -12.39 -1.08
N MET A 59 6.93 -12.64 -2.14
CA MET A 59 6.97 -13.94 -2.83
C MET A 59 7.32 -15.10 -1.88
N ASN A 60 8.25 -14.88 -0.94
CA ASN A 60 8.70 -15.90 0.01
C ASN A 60 7.75 -16.09 1.21
N SER A 61 6.81 -15.16 1.44
CA SER A 61 5.94 -15.18 2.62
C SER A 61 4.67 -16.02 2.45
N GLY A 62 4.25 -16.27 1.21
CA GLY A 62 2.96 -16.90 0.91
C GLY A 62 1.73 -16.04 1.30
N ALA A 63 1.92 -14.76 1.62
CA ALA A 63 0.83 -13.84 1.92
C ALA A 63 0.10 -13.41 0.65
N THR A 64 -1.21 -13.16 0.75
CA THR A 64 -2.00 -12.57 -0.35
C THR A 64 -1.65 -11.10 -0.58
N ALA A 65 -1.16 -10.40 0.46
CA ALA A 65 -0.61 -9.06 0.31
C ALA A 65 0.48 -8.79 1.35
N THR A 66 1.46 -7.96 0.98
CA THR A 66 2.43 -7.39 1.92
C THR A 66 2.38 -5.88 1.82
N VAL A 67 2.18 -5.20 2.94
CA VAL A 67 2.09 -3.73 3.02
C VAL A 67 3.36 -3.16 3.63
N ALA A 68 3.96 -2.15 2.99
CA ALA A 68 5.07 -1.42 3.57
C ALA A 68 4.57 -0.52 4.71
N VAL A 69 5.23 -0.61 5.86
CA VAL A 69 4.84 0.12 7.07
C VAL A 69 6.03 0.73 7.79
N ARG A 70 5.78 1.80 8.54
CA ARG A 70 6.76 2.45 9.41
C ARG A 70 6.24 2.69 10.81
N ASN A 71 7.14 2.70 11.78
CA ASN A 71 6.86 3.20 13.11
C ASN A 71 6.95 4.75 13.11
N ARG A 72 5.85 5.38 12.69
CA ARG A 72 5.71 6.84 12.68
C ARG A 72 4.37 7.26 13.26
N THR A 73 4.33 8.47 13.79
CA THR A 73 3.09 9.12 14.21
C THR A 73 2.20 9.39 13.00
N SER A 74 1.03 8.79 12.97
CA SER A 74 -0.03 9.10 12.01
C SER A 74 -1.38 8.90 12.67
N SER A 75 -2.43 9.48 12.07
CA SER A 75 -3.78 9.34 12.61
C SER A 75 -4.40 7.96 12.34
N ARG A 76 -3.97 7.26 11.30
CA ARG A 76 -4.57 6.00 10.83
C ARG A 76 -3.48 4.94 10.73
N GLN A 77 -3.61 3.88 11.52
CA GLN A 77 -2.57 2.86 11.65
C GLN A 77 -3.19 1.47 11.50
N PHE A 78 -2.47 0.57 10.86
CA PHE A 78 -2.76 -0.85 10.92
C PHE A 78 -2.26 -1.44 12.24
N LEU A 79 -2.93 -2.48 12.71
CA LEU A 79 -2.59 -3.22 13.91
C LEU A 79 -2.10 -4.60 13.47
N PHE A 80 -0.87 -4.94 13.85
CA PHE A 80 -0.24 -6.23 13.52
C PHE A 80 -0.03 -7.05 14.78
N ASP A 81 -0.20 -8.37 14.67
CA ASP A 81 0.17 -9.31 15.73
C ASP A 81 1.71 -9.49 15.80
N PRO A 82 2.26 -10.17 16.82
CA PRO A 82 3.72 -10.39 16.93
C PRO A 82 4.37 -11.14 15.75
N SER A 83 3.57 -11.77 14.87
CA SER A 83 4.05 -12.41 13.64
C SER A 83 3.95 -11.48 12.42
N ASN A 84 3.74 -10.18 12.63
CA ASN A 84 3.56 -9.16 11.60
C ASN A 84 2.34 -9.39 10.69
N ARG A 85 1.33 -10.14 11.16
CA ARG A 85 0.10 -10.36 10.40
C ARG A 85 -0.98 -9.35 10.81
N LEU A 86 -1.64 -8.77 9.80
CA LEU A 86 -2.69 -7.80 9.99
C LEU A 86 -3.81 -8.38 10.86
N SER A 87 -4.22 -7.61 11.86
CA SER A 87 -5.21 -7.99 12.85
C SER A 87 -6.26 -6.91 13.09
N GLY A 88 -5.99 -5.68 12.67
CA GLY A 88 -6.98 -4.61 12.68
C GLY A 88 -6.44 -3.30 12.17
N TRP A 89 -7.18 -2.25 12.46
CA TRP A 89 -6.84 -0.88 12.12
C TRP A 89 -7.44 0.06 13.17
N GLN A 90 -6.80 1.20 13.37
CA GLN A 90 -7.26 2.23 14.27
C GLN A 90 -7.13 3.62 13.67
N ASN A 91 -8.00 4.52 14.13
CA ASN A 91 -7.87 5.95 13.97
C ASN A 91 -7.66 6.61 15.34
N VAL A 92 -6.43 7.00 15.62
CA VAL A 92 -6.02 7.57 16.92
C VAL A 92 -6.72 8.90 17.20
N LYS A 93 -7.09 9.66 16.16
CA LYS A 93 -7.78 10.96 16.34
C LYS A 93 -9.23 10.80 16.76
N THR A 94 -9.93 9.79 16.24
CA THR A 94 -11.36 9.57 16.53
C THR A 94 -11.60 8.52 17.61
N GLY A 95 -10.58 7.72 17.96
CA GLY A 95 -10.71 6.55 18.83
C GLY A 95 -11.38 5.35 18.15
N GLU A 96 -11.65 5.43 16.84
CA GLU A 96 -12.25 4.32 16.09
C GLU A 96 -11.25 3.17 15.96
N GLN A 97 -11.70 1.94 16.22
CA GLN A 97 -10.90 0.74 16.04
C GLN A 97 -11.73 -0.36 15.36
N ARG A 98 -11.13 -0.99 14.35
CA ARG A 98 -11.73 -2.10 13.58
C ARG A 98 -10.82 -3.31 13.71
N ILE A 99 -11.19 -4.29 14.53
CA ILE A 99 -10.46 -5.55 14.68
C ILE A 99 -11.04 -6.59 13.74
N CYS A 100 -10.21 -7.10 12.83
CA CYS A 100 -10.59 -8.13 11.86
C CYS A 100 -10.07 -9.53 12.27
N ARG A 101 -9.00 -9.59 13.09
CA ARG A 101 -8.55 -10.79 13.81
C ARG A 101 -8.21 -10.42 15.25
N PRO A 102 -8.99 -10.87 16.25
CA PRO A 102 -8.63 -10.69 17.65
C PRO A 102 -7.32 -11.44 17.97
N GLN A 103 -6.31 -10.71 18.44
CA GLN A 103 -5.01 -11.23 18.89
C GLN A 103 -4.52 -10.39 20.08
N PRO A 104 -3.74 -10.95 21.02
CA PRO A 104 -3.05 -10.16 22.03
C PRO A 104 -1.91 -9.34 21.40
N ASP A 105 -1.42 -8.34 22.14
CA ASP A 105 -0.17 -7.63 21.86
C ASP A 105 -0.07 -7.03 20.45
N LEU A 106 -1.13 -6.35 20.02
CA LEU A 106 -1.17 -5.67 18.73
C LEU A 106 -0.26 -4.45 18.70
N THR A 107 0.61 -4.39 17.69
CA THR A 107 1.50 -3.26 17.45
C THR A 107 0.94 -2.35 16.36
N PRO A 108 0.73 -1.04 16.62
CA PRO A 108 0.29 -0.10 15.60
C PRO A 108 1.44 0.31 14.69
N GLN A 109 1.22 0.24 13.38
CA GLN A 109 2.18 0.70 12.36
C GLN A 109 1.46 1.48 11.26
N SER A 110 2.11 2.54 10.77
CA SER A 110 1.52 3.42 9.76
C SER A 110 1.79 2.87 8.36
N PHE A 111 0.75 2.77 7.54
CA PHE A 111 0.89 2.39 6.13
C PHE A 111 1.67 3.45 5.34
N SER A 112 2.52 2.99 4.43
CA SER A 112 3.43 3.84 3.66
C SER A 112 2.97 4.10 2.23
N GLY A 113 1.79 3.64 1.82
CA GLY A 113 1.30 3.86 0.45
C GLY A 113 1.96 2.95 -0.60
N ILE A 114 2.65 1.89 -0.17
CA ILE A 114 3.34 0.93 -1.05
C ILE A 114 2.97 -0.48 -0.61
N HIS A 115 2.56 -1.33 -1.54
CA HIS A 115 2.23 -2.72 -1.25
C HIS A 115 2.46 -3.64 -2.44
N VAL A 116 2.70 -4.91 -2.14
CA VAL A 116 2.70 -5.99 -3.14
C VAL A 116 1.46 -6.84 -2.91
N ILE A 117 0.73 -7.10 -3.99
CA ILE A 117 -0.57 -7.79 -3.96
C ILE A 117 -0.51 -8.98 -4.89
N SER A 118 -0.93 -10.14 -4.38
CA SER A 118 -1.26 -11.30 -5.20
C SER A 118 -2.68 -11.14 -5.79
N PRO A 119 -2.92 -11.52 -7.06
CA PRO A 119 -4.22 -11.32 -7.72
C PRO A 119 -5.40 -12.01 -7.05
N ASP A 120 -5.16 -13.03 -6.22
CA ASP A 120 -6.19 -13.69 -5.43
C ASP A 120 -6.90 -12.75 -4.44
N LEU A 121 -6.27 -11.62 -4.07
CA LEU A 121 -6.89 -10.56 -3.26
C LEU A 121 -8.16 -9.99 -3.91
N PHE A 122 -8.27 -10.01 -5.25
CA PHE A 122 -9.44 -9.48 -5.97
C PHE A 122 -10.76 -10.15 -5.56
N ARG A 123 -10.73 -11.36 -4.98
CA ARG A 123 -11.93 -12.03 -4.46
C ARG A 123 -12.60 -11.30 -3.29
N PHE A 124 -11.85 -10.45 -2.59
CA PHE A 124 -12.33 -9.67 -1.44
C PHE A 124 -12.84 -8.28 -1.84
N PHE A 125 -12.80 -7.93 -3.12
CA PHE A 125 -13.26 -6.65 -3.60
C PHE A 125 -14.80 -6.64 -3.64
N PRO A 126 -15.46 -5.60 -3.13
CA PRO A 126 -16.92 -5.56 -3.09
C PRO A 126 -17.52 -5.47 -4.49
N ASP A 127 -18.47 -6.33 -4.83
CA ASP A 127 -19.14 -6.32 -6.14
C ASP A 127 -20.14 -5.18 -6.31
N ASN A 128 -20.81 -4.80 -5.22
CA ASN A 128 -21.87 -3.79 -5.18
C ASN A 128 -21.38 -2.38 -4.86
N LYS A 129 -20.06 -2.15 -4.80
CA LYS A 129 -19.47 -0.85 -4.44
C LYS A 129 -18.39 -0.47 -5.44
N ARG A 130 -18.48 0.76 -5.98
CA ARG A 130 -17.50 1.31 -6.94
C ARG A 130 -16.39 2.12 -6.28
N VAL A 131 -16.72 2.88 -5.24
CA VAL A 131 -15.79 3.78 -4.55
C VAL A 131 -15.44 3.18 -3.20
N PHE A 132 -14.20 2.74 -2.98
CA PHE A 132 -13.76 2.16 -1.71
C PHE A 132 -12.23 2.15 -1.58
N SER A 133 -11.75 2.10 -0.34
CA SER A 133 -10.32 2.13 -0.04
C SER A 133 -9.70 0.73 0.00
N MET A 134 -8.40 0.64 -0.25
CA MET A 134 -7.64 -0.60 -0.03
C MET A 134 -7.60 -1.01 1.45
N ILE A 135 -7.70 -0.06 2.39
CA ILE A 135 -7.79 -0.35 3.83
C ILE A 135 -9.01 -1.23 4.10
N ASP A 136 -10.17 -0.92 3.52
CA ASP A 136 -11.38 -1.70 3.71
C ASP A 136 -11.25 -3.12 3.12
N VAL A 137 -10.58 -3.26 1.97
CA VAL A 137 -10.28 -4.58 1.37
C VAL A 137 -9.40 -5.41 2.28
N TYR A 138 -8.31 -4.82 2.80
CA TYR A 138 -7.41 -5.52 3.71
C TYR A 138 -8.10 -5.96 4.99
N LEU A 139 -8.95 -5.11 5.57
CA LEU A 139 -9.72 -5.47 6.78
C LEU A 139 -10.74 -6.58 6.49
N ALA A 140 -11.39 -6.58 5.33
CA ALA A 140 -12.31 -7.65 4.94
C ALA A 140 -11.60 -8.99 4.66
N ALA A 141 -10.39 -8.93 4.11
CA ALA A 141 -9.58 -10.11 3.76
C ALA A 141 -8.80 -10.68 4.95
N CYS A 142 -8.44 -9.85 5.94
CA CYS A 142 -7.53 -10.18 7.04
C CYS A 142 -7.91 -11.43 7.84
N GLY A 143 -9.20 -11.72 8.01
CA GLY A 143 -9.68 -12.91 8.70
C GLY A 143 -9.64 -14.19 7.88
N GLN A 144 -9.51 -14.08 6.56
CA GLN A 144 -9.64 -15.19 5.60
C GLN A 144 -8.33 -15.49 4.87
N THR A 145 -7.40 -14.54 4.83
CA THR A 145 -6.06 -14.72 4.27
C THR A 145 -5.00 -14.00 5.10
N THR A 146 -3.75 -14.08 4.67
CA THR A 146 -2.60 -13.44 5.30
C THR A 146 -2.27 -12.13 4.60
N ILE A 147 -2.18 -11.06 5.40
CA ILE A 147 -1.68 -9.75 4.98
C ILE A 147 -0.55 -9.41 5.93
N ASN A 148 0.66 -9.24 5.42
CA ASN A 148 1.85 -9.04 6.22
C ASN A 148 2.33 -7.59 6.22
N ALA A 149 2.90 -7.15 7.34
CA ALA A 149 3.71 -5.94 7.39
C ALA A 149 5.12 -6.20 6.87
N TYR A 150 5.66 -5.24 6.12
CA TYR A 150 7.07 -5.10 5.85
C TYR A 150 7.55 -3.79 6.47
N ASN A 151 8.27 -3.88 7.59
CA ASN A 151 8.85 -2.70 8.22
C ASN A 151 10.03 -2.18 7.39
N HIS A 152 10.00 -0.90 7.05
CA HIS A 152 11.08 -0.24 6.32
C HIS A 152 11.57 1.04 7.02
N ASP A 153 11.64 1.02 8.35
CA ASP A 153 12.06 2.20 9.14
C ASP A 153 13.46 2.72 8.77
N SER A 154 14.33 1.86 8.24
CA SER A 154 15.69 2.19 7.77
C SER A 154 15.74 2.97 6.45
N SER A 155 14.64 3.01 5.70
CA SER A 155 14.56 3.74 4.42
C SER A 155 14.03 5.16 4.63
N ASN A 156 14.43 6.07 3.74
CA ASN A 156 13.80 7.36 3.57
C ASN A 156 12.38 7.17 3.04
N TRP A 157 11.44 7.92 3.57
CA TRP A 157 10.06 7.94 3.08
C TRP A 157 9.45 9.31 3.36
N LEU A 158 8.80 9.85 2.35
CA LEU A 158 8.11 11.13 2.40
C LEU A 158 6.80 11.04 1.62
N ASP A 159 5.73 11.57 2.21
CA ASP A 159 4.47 11.84 1.54
C ASP A 159 4.53 13.26 0.98
N VAL A 160 4.47 13.36 -0.35
CA VAL A 160 4.64 14.58 -1.15
C VAL A 160 3.27 15.16 -1.58
N GLY A 161 2.21 14.88 -0.83
CA GLY A 161 0.85 15.31 -1.14
C GLY A 161 0.53 16.79 -0.82
N THR A 162 1.44 17.53 -0.16
CA THR A 162 1.20 18.95 0.21
C THR A 162 2.28 19.88 -0.32
N ILE A 163 1.97 21.17 -0.46
CA ILE A 163 2.94 22.17 -0.94
C ILE A 163 4.17 22.22 -0.01
N GLU A 164 3.97 22.13 1.30
CA GLU A 164 5.04 22.14 2.30
C GLU A 164 5.96 20.91 2.20
N SER A 165 5.45 19.80 1.67
CA SER A 165 6.24 18.58 1.47
C SER A 165 7.12 18.63 0.22
N LEU A 166 6.84 19.53 -0.74
CA LEU A 166 7.62 19.67 -1.98
C LEU A 166 9.04 20.17 -1.73
N ASP A 167 9.21 21.16 -0.85
CA ASP A 167 10.55 21.69 -0.52
C ASP A 167 11.43 20.61 0.13
N ARG A 168 10.82 19.81 1.03
CA ARG A 168 11.51 18.68 1.68
C ARG A 168 11.86 17.58 0.68
N ALA A 169 10.99 17.31 -0.30
CA ALA A 169 11.25 16.34 -1.36
C ALA A 169 12.43 16.80 -2.24
N ALA A 170 12.46 18.08 -2.61
CA ALA A 170 13.57 18.65 -3.36
C ALA A 170 14.90 18.54 -2.61
N ASP A 171 14.91 18.81 -1.31
CA ASP A 171 16.12 18.66 -0.49
C ASP A 171 16.55 17.19 -0.35
N LEU A 172 15.62 16.25 -0.16
CA LEU A 172 15.93 14.82 -0.12
C LEU A 172 16.60 14.35 -1.41
N LEU A 173 16.02 14.72 -2.56
CA LEU A 173 16.54 14.34 -3.89
C LEU A 173 17.96 14.87 -4.16
N ARG A 174 18.33 16.04 -3.59
CA ARG A 174 19.70 16.58 -3.73
C ARG A 174 20.75 15.79 -2.95
N HIS A 175 20.34 15.05 -1.92
CA HIS A 175 21.24 14.32 -1.03
C HIS A 175 21.22 12.81 -1.27
N LEU A 176 20.35 12.31 -2.15
CA LEU A 176 20.39 10.94 -2.61
C LEU A 176 21.52 10.80 -3.65
N PRO A 177 22.43 9.83 -3.50
CA PRO A 177 23.38 9.52 -4.55
C PRO A 177 22.59 9.09 -5.80
N LEU A 178 22.79 9.82 -6.90
CA LEU A 178 22.36 9.37 -8.22
C LEU A 178 23.33 8.26 -8.63
N GLU A 179 22.90 7.01 -8.52
CA GLU A 179 23.59 5.88 -9.15
C GLU A 179 23.27 5.79 -10.64
#